data_AF-A0A4R4L896-F1
#
_entry.id   AF-A0A4R4L896-F1
#
_cell.length_a   1.000
_cell.length_b   1.000
_cell.length_c   1.000
_cell.angle_alpha   90.00
_cell.angle_beta   90.00
_cell.angle_gamma   90.00
#
_symmetry.space_group_name_H-M   'P 1'
#
loop_
_entity.id
_entity.type
_entity.pdbx_description
1 polymer ?
#
loop_
_entity_poly.entity_id
_entity_poly.type
_entity_poly.pdbx_seq_one_letter_code
_entity_poly.pdbx_strand_id
1 'polypeptide(L)'
;ARISERELRAVHLPPFRAAVERGVGSVMISYSSWNGMKMHRHRYLINDVLKGELGFSGIVVSDYKGIDRIDGRPGFTRDEVASAINAGIDVAMVPTEWRRFIDYLRDEVVGGRVPMSRIDDANRRILTKKFELGLFERPLADRSYLKTVGSAAHRGLARRAVAASQVLLKNDDDVLPLDDEDKVFVAGRSADDIGMQSGGWTITWQGEPGPITPGTTILDGIRKAADPSATVAHSRDGKGIDPSYDAAIAVVGEKPYAEYHGDRTGGLGLDAEDLETIDRLRDAGVPVIVVLVSGRPLDIAAQLPRWDALVAAWLPGTEGAGVADVLYGDADPTGRLPVTWMRDAGQQPINRGDGKRPLFPYGFGLDYDD
;
A
#
# COMPACT_ATOMS: atom_id res chain seq x y z
N ALA A 1 8.89 6.03 -16.40
CA ALA A 1 7.79 6.48 -17.30
C ALA A 1 8.36 7.03 -18.59
N ARG A 2 7.66 6.79 -19.72
CA ARG A 2 7.91 7.45 -21.01
C ARG A 2 6.74 8.38 -21.29
N ILE A 3 6.81 9.61 -20.80
CA ILE A 3 5.70 10.57 -20.78
C ILE A 3 6.21 11.99 -21.03
N SER A 4 5.32 12.87 -21.50
CA SER A 4 5.66 14.29 -21.64
C SER A 4 5.89 14.96 -20.28
N GLU A 5 6.64 16.06 -20.25
CA GLU A 5 6.80 16.84 -19.01
C GLU A 5 5.46 17.43 -18.55
N ARG A 6 4.60 17.83 -19.49
CA ARG A 6 3.24 18.28 -19.20
C ARG A 6 2.47 17.24 -18.40
N GLU A 7 2.55 15.98 -18.81
CA GLU A 7 1.90 14.85 -18.12
C GLU A 7 2.57 14.56 -16.77
N LEU A 8 3.90 14.55 -16.71
CA LEU A 8 4.64 14.41 -15.44
C LEU A 8 4.19 15.46 -14.41
N ARG A 9 4.07 16.71 -14.84
CA ARG A 9 3.65 17.84 -14.01
C ARG A 9 2.17 17.81 -13.65
N ALA A 10 1.31 17.31 -14.54
CA ALA A 10 -0.12 17.23 -14.30
C ALA A 10 -0.51 16.06 -13.39
N VAL A 11 0.19 14.93 -13.49
CA VAL A 11 -0.20 13.68 -12.80
C VAL A 11 0.68 13.40 -11.59
N HIS A 12 2.01 13.51 -11.73
CA HIS A 12 2.94 13.00 -10.73
C HIS A 12 3.54 14.07 -9.80
N LEU A 13 3.64 15.32 -10.25
CA LEU A 13 4.18 16.43 -9.45
C LEU A 13 3.22 17.04 -8.41
N PRO A 14 1.88 17.09 -8.61
CA PRO A 14 1.00 17.81 -7.68
C PRO A 14 1.08 17.33 -6.22
N PRO A 15 1.18 16.01 -5.91
CA PRO A 15 1.34 15.56 -4.53
C PRO A 15 2.63 16.07 -3.87
N PHE A 16 3.73 16.20 -4.63
CA PHE A 16 4.98 16.78 -4.11
C PHE A 16 4.82 18.27 -3.79
N ARG A 17 4.14 19.03 -4.66
CA ARG A 17 3.84 20.45 -4.40
C ARG A 17 3.08 20.61 -3.08
N ALA A 18 2.00 19.83 -2.90
CA ALA A 18 1.21 19.87 -1.67
C ALA A 18 2.02 19.46 -0.43
N ALA A 19 2.92 18.48 -0.55
CA ALA A 19 3.80 18.06 0.55
C ALA A 19 4.82 19.16 0.92
N VAL A 20 5.40 19.83 -0.08
CA VAL A 20 6.33 20.95 0.13
C VAL A 20 5.62 22.14 0.79
N GLU A 21 4.41 22.48 0.34
CA GLU A 21 3.58 23.54 0.95
C GLU A 21 3.23 23.24 2.42
N ARG A 22 3.09 21.95 2.78
CA ARG A 22 2.89 21.48 4.17
C ARG A 22 4.18 21.38 4.99
N GLY A 23 5.33 21.73 4.41
CA GLY A 23 6.62 21.72 5.11
C GLY A 23 7.21 20.33 5.31
N VAL A 24 7.00 19.39 4.38
CA VAL A 24 7.62 18.04 4.45
C VAL A 24 9.14 18.15 4.68
N GLY A 25 9.67 17.37 5.63
CA GLY A 25 11.07 17.49 6.05
C GLY A 25 12.08 16.85 5.09
N SER A 26 11.65 15.84 4.32
CA SER A 26 12.51 15.06 3.44
C SER A 26 11.75 14.56 2.21
N VAL A 27 12.43 14.46 1.05
CA VAL A 27 11.92 13.89 -0.20
C VAL A 27 12.90 12.82 -0.68
N MET A 28 12.38 11.62 -0.96
CA MET A 28 13.17 10.49 -1.45
C MET A 28 13.13 10.38 -2.98
N ILE A 29 14.29 10.12 -3.60
CA ILE A 29 14.40 9.95 -5.05
C ILE A 29 14.12 8.50 -5.46
N SER A 30 13.16 8.31 -6.38
CA SER A 30 12.74 7.01 -6.93
C SER A 30 13.83 6.30 -7.73
N TYR A 31 13.89 4.96 -7.73
CA TYR A 31 14.76 4.17 -8.63
C TYR A 31 14.44 4.31 -10.13
N SER A 32 13.24 4.80 -10.43
CA SER A 32 12.69 4.80 -11.78
C SER A 32 13.46 5.75 -12.71
N SER A 33 13.03 5.79 -13.97
CA SER A 33 13.57 6.71 -14.97
C SER A 33 12.45 7.47 -15.64
N TRP A 34 12.69 8.74 -15.94
CA TRP A 34 11.81 9.53 -16.80
C TRP A 34 12.47 9.71 -18.16
N ASN A 35 11.81 9.24 -19.22
CA ASN A 35 12.30 9.28 -20.60
C ASN A 35 13.73 8.73 -20.77
N GLY A 36 14.06 7.67 -20.00
CA GLY A 36 15.36 6.98 -20.05
C GLY A 36 16.42 7.53 -19.08
N MET A 37 16.20 8.71 -18.48
CA MET A 37 17.12 9.27 -17.48
C MET A 37 16.75 8.78 -16.08
N LYS A 38 17.72 8.18 -15.37
CA LYS A 38 17.57 7.78 -13.97
C LYS A 38 17.30 8.98 -13.08
N MET A 39 16.30 8.87 -12.20
CA MET A 39 15.91 9.96 -11.31
C MET A 39 17.05 10.37 -10.37
N HIS A 40 17.86 9.42 -9.89
CA HIS A 40 19.03 9.69 -9.03
C HIS A 40 20.12 10.56 -9.65
N ARG A 41 20.15 10.74 -10.98
CA ARG A 41 21.07 11.66 -11.69
C ARG A 41 20.32 12.79 -12.41
N HIS A 42 19.04 13.01 -12.08
CA HIS A 42 18.17 13.92 -12.80
C HIS A 42 18.23 15.35 -12.25
N ARG A 43 19.33 16.07 -12.54
CA ARG A 43 19.56 17.44 -12.05
C ARG A 43 18.37 18.38 -12.24
N TYR A 44 17.75 18.38 -13.42
CA TYR A 44 16.61 19.25 -13.71
C TYR A 44 15.44 19.05 -12.72
N LEU A 45 14.98 17.81 -12.50
CA LEU A 45 13.85 17.53 -11.61
C LEU A 45 14.20 17.74 -10.14
N ILE A 46 15.42 17.40 -9.71
CA ILE A 46 15.82 17.52 -8.31
C ILE A 46 16.15 18.97 -7.95
N ASN A 47 17.02 19.61 -8.72
CA ASN A 47 17.52 20.94 -8.40
C ASN A 47 16.60 22.04 -8.92
N ASP A 48 16.24 21.99 -10.19
CA ASP A 48 15.56 23.12 -10.83
C ASP A 48 14.06 23.10 -10.53
N VAL A 49 13.42 21.92 -10.55
CA VAL A 49 11.99 21.78 -10.24
C VAL A 49 11.76 21.66 -8.72
N LEU A 50 12.29 20.64 -8.06
CA LEU A 50 11.99 20.41 -6.63
C LEU A 50 12.59 21.50 -5.73
N LYS A 51 13.92 21.73 -5.77
CA LYS A 51 14.55 22.74 -4.91
C LYS A 51 14.28 24.17 -5.39
N GLY A 52 14.25 24.40 -6.70
CA GLY A 52 14.02 25.70 -7.33
C GLY A 52 12.54 26.09 -7.38
N GLU A 53 11.82 25.58 -8.38
CA GLU A 53 10.42 25.96 -8.66
C GLU A 53 9.47 25.71 -7.48
N LEU A 54 9.55 24.55 -6.83
CA LEU A 54 8.70 24.23 -5.68
C LEU A 54 9.22 24.84 -4.38
N GLY A 55 10.45 25.38 -4.36
CA GLY A 55 11.05 25.98 -3.17
C GLY A 55 11.34 24.98 -2.04
N PHE A 56 11.52 23.69 -2.34
CA PHE A 56 11.80 22.69 -1.31
C PHE A 56 13.11 22.97 -0.57
N SER A 57 13.01 23.23 0.73
CA SER A 57 14.13 23.57 1.63
C SER A 57 14.57 22.41 2.54
N GLY A 58 13.93 21.25 2.44
CA GLY A 58 14.28 20.05 3.22
C GLY A 58 15.40 19.22 2.61
N ILE A 59 15.49 17.97 3.09
CA ILE A 59 16.51 17.00 2.69
C ILE A 59 16.06 16.22 1.46
N VAL A 60 16.90 16.13 0.44
CA VAL A 60 16.75 15.16 -0.65
C VAL A 60 17.57 13.91 -0.32
N VAL A 61 16.90 12.77 -0.12
CA VAL A 61 17.55 11.49 0.19
C VAL A 61 17.45 10.53 -0.98
N SER A 62 18.50 9.74 -1.25
CA SER A 62 18.39 8.64 -2.21
C SER A 62 17.56 7.49 -1.62
N ASP A 63 16.90 6.71 -2.46
CA ASP A 63 16.48 5.36 -2.07
C ASP A 63 17.67 4.43 -1.73
N TYR A 64 17.39 3.29 -1.11
CA TYR A 64 18.34 2.28 -0.65
C TYR A 64 19.24 1.77 -1.78
N LYS A 65 20.54 2.08 -1.76
CA LYS A 65 21.44 1.77 -2.90
C LYS A 65 20.93 2.32 -4.23
N GLY A 66 20.18 3.42 -4.23
CA GLY A 66 19.62 3.99 -5.46
C GLY A 66 20.70 4.52 -6.42
N ILE A 67 21.83 4.99 -5.87
CA ILE A 67 22.99 5.43 -6.65
C ILE A 67 23.62 4.25 -7.39
N ASP A 68 23.70 3.07 -6.77
CA ASP A 68 24.21 1.82 -7.36
C ASP A 68 23.38 1.33 -8.57
N ARG A 69 22.22 1.92 -8.82
CA ARG A 69 21.30 1.49 -9.89
C ARG A 69 21.28 2.47 -11.06
N ILE A 70 22.23 3.42 -11.11
CA ILE A 70 22.30 4.43 -12.16
C ILE A 70 22.79 3.81 -13.48
N ASP A 71 23.88 3.04 -13.46
CA ASP A 71 24.43 2.40 -14.67
C ASP A 71 23.90 0.98 -14.92
N GLY A 72 23.17 0.42 -13.94
CA GLY A 72 22.57 -0.91 -13.99
C GLY A 72 23.52 -2.06 -13.63
N ARG A 73 24.75 -1.76 -13.17
CA ARG A 73 25.74 -2.74 -12.74
C ARG A 73 25.78 -2.84 -11.20
N PRO A 74 26.34 -3.92 -10.63
CA PRO A 74 26.45 -4.06 -9.18
C PRO A 74 27.43 -3.03 -8.57
N GLY A 75 27.02 -2.42 -7.46
CA GLY A 75 27.80 -1.44 -6.73
C GLY A 75 27.68 -0.04 -7.32
N PHE A 76 28.46 0.91 -6.80
CA PHE A 76 28.50 2.28 -7.30
C PHE A 76 29.93 2.65 -7.72
N THR A 77 30.03 3.39 -8.79
CA THR A 77 31.27 3.98 -9.31
C THR A 77 31.46 5.41 -8.79
N ARG A 78 32.66 5.97 -8.98
CA ARG A 78 32.95 7.38 -8.70
C ARG A 78 32.05 8.34 -9.50
N ASP A 79 31.76 7.99 -10.75
CA ASP A 79 30.90 8.79 -11.64
C ASP A 79 29.45 8.82 -11.15
N GLU A 80 28.93 7.69 -10.66
CA GLU A 80 27.59 7.62 -10.08
C GLU A 80 27.49 8.43 -8.78
N VAL A 81 28.53 8.41 -7.93
CA VAL A 81 28.60 9.27 -6.75
C VAL A 81 28.60 10.75 -7.14
N ALA A 82 29.49 11.17 -8.05
CA ALA A 82 29.58 12.56 -8.49
C ALA A 82 28.28 13.05 -9.14
N SER A 83 27.72 12.26 -10.07
CA SER A 83 26.52 12.62 -10.81
C SER A 83 25.28 12.71 -9.91
N ALA A 84 25.14 11.80 -8.93
CA ALA A 84 24.04 11.83 -7.97
C ALA A 84 24.09 13.06 -7.04
N ILE A 85 25.27 13.37 -6.50
CA ILE A 85 25.44 14.52 -5.62
C ILE A 85 25.30 15.83 -6.40
N ASN A 86 25.85 15.92 -7.61
CA ASN A 86 25.66 17.08 -8.48
C ASN A 86 24.22 17.24 -9.00
N ALA A 87 23.44 16.15 -9.06
CA ALA A 87 22.02 16.23 -9.39
C ALA A 87 21.19 16.91 -8.29
N GLY A 88 21.66 16.89 -7.05
CA GLY A 88 21.00 17.59 -5.94
C GLY A 88 20.69 16.72 -4.72
N ILE A 89 21.09 15.44 -4.70
CA ILE A 89 20.92 14.56 -3.53
C ILE A 89 21.76 15.08 -2.36
N ASP A 90 21.17 15.13 -1.16
CA ASP A 90 21.79 15.61 0.06
C ASP A 90 22.31 14.44 0.92
N VAL A 91 21.53 13.35 1.01
CA VAL A 91 21.86 12.14 1.76
C VAL A 91 21.82 10.93 0.85
N ALA A 92 22.96 10.23 0.74
CA ALA A 92 23.03 8.95 0.05
C ALA A 92 22.76 7.80 1.03
N MET A 93 21.71 7.02 0.79
CA MET A 93 21.38 5.82 1.55
C MET A 93 22.27 4.65 1.11
N VAL A 94 23.51 4.63 1.58
CA VAL A 94 24.50 3.57 1.36
C VAL A 94 24.58 2.67 2.60
N PRO A 95 23.94 1.49 2.58
CA PRO A 95 23.73 0.70 3.80
C PRO A 95 24.97 -0.09 4.25
N THR A 96 25.88 -0.42 3.34
CA THR A 96 27.00 -1.34 3.59
C THR A 96 28.36 -0.71 3.26
N GLU A 97 28.51 -0.18 2.04
CA GLU A 97 29.78 0.32 1.51
C GLU A 97 30.02 1.82 1.77
N TRP A 98 29.56 2.32 2.92
CA TRP A 98 29.58 3.76 3.24
C TRP A 98 31.00 4.35 3.30
N ARG A 99 32.03 3.56 3.67
CA ARG A 99 33.44 4.02 3.65
C ARG A 99 33.90 4.33 2.23
N ARG A 100 33.63 3.42 1.29
CA ARG A 100 33.95 3.60 -0.13
C ARG A 100 33.21 4.80 -0.71
N PHE A 101 31.95 4.99 -0.31
CA PHE A 101 31.19 6.19 -0.70
C PHE A 101 31.85 7.49 -0.21
N ILE A 102 32.26 7.55 1.06
CA ILE A 102 32.96 8.71 1.62
C ILE A 102 34.27 8.99 0.89
N ASP A 103 35.08 7.96 0.64
CA ASP A 103 36.37 8.12 -0.05
C ASP A 103 36.17 8.60 -1.49
N TYR A 104 35.21 8.03 -2.22
CA TYR A 104 34.89 8.50 -3.56
C TYR A 104 34.42 9.94 -3.53
N LEU A 105 33.44 10.30 -2.71
CA LEU A 105 32.94 11.67 -2.61
C LEU A 105 34.05 12.66 -2.22
N ARG A 106 34.94 12.30 -1.30
CA ARG A 106 36.09 13.14 -0.92
C ARG A 106 36.97 13.42 -2.14
N ASP A 107 37.34 12.39 -2.88
CA ASP A 107 38.19 12.54 -4.05
C ASP A 107 37.50 13.34 -5.16
N GLU A 108 36.18 13.19 -5.34
CA GLU A 108 35.40 13.99 -6.30
C GLU A 108 35.37 15.48 -5.94
N VAL A 109 35.35 15.80 -4.63
CA VAL A 109 35.42 17.18 -4.13
C VAL A 109 36.84 17.75 -4.27
N VAL A 110 37.86 16.99 -3.88
CA VAL A 110 39.28 17.39 -4.03
C VAL A 110 39.64 17.57 -5.51
N GLY A 111 39.13 16.71 -6.38
CA GLY A 111 39.29 16.79 -7.83
C GLY A 111 38.43 17.86 -8.51
N GLY A 112 37.56 18.56 -7.76
CA GLY A 112 36.73 19.66 -8.27
C GLY A 112 35.53 19.24 -9.11
N ARG A 113 35.25 17.93 -9.27
CA ARG A 113 34.07 17.43 -9.99
C ARG A 113 32.78 17.63 -9.21
N VAL A 114 32.86 17.65 -7.88
CA VAL A 114 31.77 18.09 -6.99
C VAL A 114 32.21 19.39 -6.30
N PRO A 115 31.57 20.54 -6.55
CA PRO A 115 31.98 21.79 -5.94
C PRO A 115 31.67 21.80 -4.44
N MET A 116 32.52 22.43 -3.63
CA MET A 116 32.31 22.53 -2.17
C MET A 116 30.95 23.18 -1.83
N SER A 117 30.48 24.12 -2.65
CA SER A 117 29.16 24.73 -2.49
C SER A 117 27.99 23.73 -2.55
N ARG A 118 28.15 22.61 -3.28
CA ARG A 118 27.16 21.52 -3.31
C ARG A 118 27.17 20.75 -2.00
N ILE A 119 28.35 20.51 -1.43
CA ILE A 119 28.51 19.90 -0.10
C ILE A 119 27.93 20.82 0.99
N ASP A 120 28.15 22.13 0.90
CA ASP A 120 27.59 23.12 1.82
C ASP A 120 26.05 23.17 1.74
N ASP A 121 25.45 23.13 0.54
CA ASP A 121 23.99 23.04 0.38
C ASP A 121 23.41 21.78 1.04
N ALA A 122 24.01 20.61 0.76
CA ALA A 122 23.58 19.35 1.37
C ALA A 122 23.66 19.40 2.90
N ASN A 123 24.81 19.84 3.44
CA ASN A 123 25.01 19.91 4.88
C ASN A 123 24.11 20.95 5.54
N ARG A 124 23.87 22.11 4.90
CA ARG A 124 22.91 23.11 5.41
C ARG A 124 21.53 22.49 5.58
N ARG A 125 21.01 21.81 4.57
CA ARG A 125 19.68 21.15 4.62
C ARG A 125 19.61 20.09 5.71
N ILE A 126 20.63 19.24 5.81
CA ILE A 126 20.70 18.18 6.83
C ILE A 126 20.75 18.78 8.24
N LEU A 127 21.66 19.74 8.47
CA LEU A 127 21.85 20.33 9.79
C LEU A 127 20.63 21.17 10.20
N THR A 128 20.04 21.95 9.28
CA THR A 128 18.79 22.68 9.54
C THR A 128 17.72 21.75 10.06
N LYS A 129 17.45 20.61 9.41
CA LYS A 129 16.43 19.67 9.91
C LYS A 129 16.82 19.01 11.23
N LYS A 130 18.11 18.72 11.47
CA LYS A 130 18.56 18.20 12.78
C LYS A 130 18.33 19.20 13.92
N PHE A 131 18.56 20.50 13.68
CA PHE A 131 18.28 21.56 14.65
C PHE A 131 16.78 21.77 14.85
N GLU A 132 15.99 21.83 13.78
CA GLU A 132 14.53 21.98 13.86
C GLU A 132 13.86 20.82 14.62
N LEU A 133 14.37 19.60 14.47
CA LEU A 133 13.90 18.42 15.21
C LEU A 133 14.37 18.41 16.69
N GLY A 134 15.24 19.33 17.09
CA GLY A 134 15.80 19.40 18.44
C GLY A 134 16.73 18.23 18.77
N LEU A 135 17.38 17.62 17.78
CA LEU A 135 18.25 16.45 17.99
C LEU A 135 19.56 16.80 18.70
N PHE A 136 19.94 18.07 18.73
CA PHE A 136 21.09 18.54 19.51
C PHE A 136 20.76 18.68 21.00
N GLU A 137 19.49 18.96 21.33
CA GLU A 137 19.01 19.10 22.71
C GLU A 137 18.50 17.77 23.27
N ARG A 138 17.84 16.95 22.44
CA ARG A 138 17.22 15.67 22.82
C ARG A 138 17.64 14.54 21.87
N PRO A 139 18.91 14.10 21.92
CA PRO A 139 19.43 13.09 21.00
C PRO A 139 19.00 11.66 21.33
N LEU A 140 18.46 11.41 22.52
CA LEU A 140 18.08 10.08 23.00
C LEU A 140 16.57 9.88 22.91
N ALA A 141 16.16 8.62 22.78
CA ALA A 141 14.76 8.24 22.74
C ALA A 141 14.04 8.61 24.05
N ASP A 142 12.89 9.28 23.93
CA ASP A 142 11.96 9.49 25.05
C ASP A 142 11.10 8.23 25.25
N ARG A 143 11.43 7.47 26.29
CA ARG A 143 10.76 6.19 26.59
C ARG A 143 9.36 6.36 27.18
N SER A 144 8.93 7.59 27.51
CA SER A 144 7.57 7.84 28.02
C SER A 144 6.48 7.51 26.98
N TYR A 145 6.83 7.53 25.69
CA TYR A 145 5.95 7.16 24.58
C TYR A 145 5.85 5.66 24.32
N LEU A 146 6.63 4.79 24.98
CA LEU A 146 6.58 3.34 24.69
C LEU A 146 5.17 2.76 24.85
N LYS A 147 4.38 3.27 25.80
CA LYS A 147 2.99 2.88 26.02
C LYS A 147 2.04 3.23 24.87
N THR A 148 2.44 4.11 23.95
CA THR A 148 1.60 4.47 22.78
C THR A 148 1.74 3.45 21.65
N VAL A 149 2.82 2.66 21.64
CA VAL A 149 3.04 1.60 20.63
C VAL A 149 1.99 0.51 20.81
N GLY A 150 1.15 0.31 19.78
CA GLY A 150 0.05 -0.65 19.83
C GLY A 150 -1.08 -0.31 20.81
N SER A 151 -1.16 0.96 21.27
CA SER A 151 -2.17 1.40 22.24
C SER A 151 -3.60 1.27 21.72
N ALA A 152 -4.56 1.10 22.64
CA ALA A 152 -5.99 1.00 22.30
C ALA A 152 -6.50 2.20 21.50
N ALA A 153 -6.02 3.43 21.78
CA ALA A 153 -6.41 4.62 21.02
C ALA A 153 -5.95 4.56 19.56
N HIS A 154 -4.71 4.10 19.30
CA HIS A 154 -4.20 3.93 17.94
C HIS A 154 -4.90 2.78 17.21
N ARG A 155 -5.17 1.67 17.91
CA ARG A 155 -5.96 0.56 17.35
C ARG A 155 -7.40 0.96 17.04
N GLY A 156 -8.04 1.76 17.90
CA GLY A 156 -9.36 2.33 17.63
C GLY A 156 -9.36 3.26 16.41
N LEU A 157 -8.31 4.04 16.19
CA LEU A 157 -8.15 4.82 14.96
C LEU A 157 -7.96 3.91 13.74
N ALA A 158 -7.14 2.88 13.85
CA ALA A 158 -6.91 1.92 12.77
C ALA A 158 -8.20 1.17 12.40
N ARG A 159 -9.00 0.69 13.36
CA ARG A 159 -10.32 0.07 13.09
C ARG A 159 -11.24 1.00 12.30
N ARG A 160 -11.33 2.28 12.66
CA ARG A 160 -12.10 3.28 11.90
C ARG A 160 -11.56 3.48 10.48
N ALA A 161 -10.24 3.48 10.32
CA ALA A 161 -9.62 3.58 8.99
C ALA A 161 -9.88 2.33 8.13
N VAL A 162 -9.96 1.15 8.75
CA VAL A 162 -10.37 -0.09 8.07
C VAL A 162 -11.82 0.03 7.60
N ALA A 163 -12.77 0.35 8.49
CA ALA A 163 -14.17 0.49 8.11
C ALA A 163 -14.37 1.51 6.97
N ALA A 164 -13.74 2.69 7.08
CA ALA A 164 -13.82 3.74 6.04
C ALA A 164 -13.10 3.39 4.72
N SER A 165 -12.25 2.36 4.69
CA SER A 165 -11.57 1.93 3.47
C SER A 165 -12.35 0.87 2.68
N GLN A 166 -13.32 0.22 3.30
CA GLN A 166 -14.11 -0.83 2.65
C GLN A 166 -14.92 -0.23 1.51
N VAL A 167 -14.80 -0.81 0.31
CA VAL A 167 -15.62 -0.41 -0.85
C VAL A 167 -16.56 -1.55 -1.18
N LEU A 168 -17.86 -1.33 -0.96
CA LEU A 168 -18.91 -2.24 -1.40
C LEU A 168 -19.05 -2.11 -2.91
N LEU A 169 -18.86 -3.22 -3.64
CA LEU A 169 -18.84 -3.23 -5.11
C LEU A 169 -20.04 -3.93 -5.72
N LYS A 170 -20.68 -4.80 -4.94
CA LYS A 170 -21.86 -5.56 -5.31
C LYS A 170 -22.61 -5.94 -4.02
N ASN A 171 -23.93 -5.84 -4.05
CA ASN A 171 -24.84 -6.27 -2.98
C ASN A 171 -26.18 -6.68 -3.61
N ASP A 172 -26.30 -7.93 -4.06
CA ASP A 172 -27.56 -8.44 -4.61
C ASP A 172 -28.50 -8.84 -3.47
N ASP A 173 -29.81 -8.61 -3.67
CA ASP A 173 -30.90 -8.98 -2.75
C ASP A 173 -30.66 -8.53 -1.29
N ASP A 174 -29.95 -7.41 -1.09
CA ASP A 174 -29.64 -6.81 0.21
C ASP A 174 -28.99 -7.78 1.21
N VAL A 175 -28.12 -8.69 0.72
CA VAL A 175 -27.41 -9.67 1.57
C VAL A 175 -26.49 -9.03 2.61
N LEU A 176 -26.03 -7.79 2.39
CA LEU A 176 -25.39 -6.95 3.38
C LEU A 176 -26.27 -5.74 3.73
N PRO A 177 -26.29 -5.30 5.00
CA PRO A 177 -25.56 -5.88 6.14
C PRO A 177 -26.15 -7.22 6.62
N LEU A 178 -25.31 -8.07 7.21
CA LEU A 178 -25.71 -9.30 7.89
C LEU A 178 -26.43 -8.99 9.19
N ASP A 179 -27.38 -9.83 9.57
CA ASP A 179 -27.98 -9.80 10.91
C ASP A 179 -27.00 -10.46 11.91
N ASP A 180 -26.91 -9.93 13.12
CA ASP A 180 -26.01 -10.47 14.15
C ASP A 180 -26.42 -11.88 14.62
N GLU A 181 -27.68 -12.27 14.42
CA GLU A 181 -28.21 -13.61 14.68
C GLU A 181 -27.91 -14.63 13.55
N ASP A 182 -27.44 -14.20 12.38
CA ASP A 182 -27.21 -15.07 11.21
C ASP A 182 -26.24 -16.21 11.51
N LYS A 183 -26.56 -17.40 11.02
CA LYS A 183 -25.64 -18.54 10.99
C LYS A 183 -24.73 -18.43 9.76
N VAL A 184 -23.51 -17.96 10.01
CA VAL A 184 -22.53 -17.65 8.96
C VAL A 184 -21.44 -18.71 8.84
N PHE A 185 -21.08 -19.07 7.60
CA PHE A 185 -19.90 -19.88 7.29
C PHE A 185 -18.76 -19.02 6.76
N VAL A 186 -17.63 -18.97 7.45
CA VAL A 186 -16.44 -18.21 7.02
C VAL A 186 -15.41 -19.15 6.38
N ALA A 187 -14.89 -18.77 5.22
CA ALA A 187 -13.85 -19.52 4.52
C ALA A 187 -12.84 -18.59 3.84
N GLY A 188 -11.83 -19.18 3.22
CA GLY A 188 -10.80 -18.48 2.47
C GLY A 188 -9.51 -18.31 3.26
N ARG A 189 -8.40 -18.29 2.52
CA ARG A 189 -7.05 -18.27 3.10
C ARG A 189 -6.70 -17.01 3.87
N SER A 190 -7.44 -15.92 3.67
CA SER A 190 -7.19 -14.63 4.32
C SER A 190 -8.13 -14.37 5.51
N ALA A 191 -9.06 -15.29 5.81
CA ALA A 191 -10.06 -15.11 6.88
C ALA A 191 -9.41 -15.01 8.27
N ASP A 192 -8.45 -15.88 8.56
CA ASP A 192 -7.84 -16.03 9.88
C ASP A 192 -6.32 -15.83 9.86
N ASP A 193 -5.87 -14.77 9.19
CA ASP A 193 -4.44 -14.55 8.96
C ASP A 193 -4.06 -13.05 9.00
N ILE A 194 -3.40 -12.62 10.08
CA ILE A 194 -2.93 -11.24 10.29
C ILE A 194 -1.92 -10.83 9.21
N GLY A 195 -1.04 -11.74 8.81
CA GLY A 195 -0.04 -11.50 7.78
C GLY A 195 -0.66 -11.21 6.43
N MET A 196 -1.62 -12.03 6.01
CA MET A 196 -2.35 -11.85 4.75
C MET A 196 -3.11 -10.53 4.71
N GLN A 197 -3.86 -10.19 5.77
CA GLN A 197 -4.61 -8.93 5.82
C GLN A 197 -3.72 -7.68 5.99
N SER A 198 -2.46 -7.84 6.39
CA SER A 198 -1.52 -6.71 6.52
C SER A 198 -0.66 -6.46 5.27
N GLY A 199 -0.36 -7.51 4.51
CA GLY A 199 0.46 -7.42 3.30
C GLY A 199 1.95 -7.16 3.56
N GLY A 200 2.67 -6.67 2.54
CA GLY A 200 4.10 -6.37 2.65
C GLY A 200 4.40 -5.19 3.58
N TRP A 201 5.67 -5.00 3.92
CA TRP A 201 6.11 -4.00 4.91
C TRP A 201 5.51 -4.15 6.32
N THR A 202 5.05 -5.35 6.67
CA THR A 202 4.56 -5.67 8.01
C THR A 202 5.50 -6.67 8.66
N ILE A 203 6.21 -6.22 9.70
CA ILE A 203 7.30 -6.93 10.42
C ILE A 203 8.52 -7.24 9.54
N THR A 204 8.33 -7.95 8.43
CA THR A 204 9.37 -8.24 7.43
C THR A 204 9.15 -7.40 6.18
N TRP A 205 10.15 -7.37 5.29
CA TRP A 205 10.09 -6.60 4.05
C TRP A 205 8.93 -7.04 3.14
N GLN A 206 8.88 -8.33 2.81
CA GLN A 206 7.84 -8.89 1.94
C GLN A 206 6.52 -9.15 2.69
N GLY A 207 6.52 -9.06 4.02
CA GLY A 207 5.48 -9.65 4.86
C GLY A 207 5.55 -11.17 4.82
N GLU A 208 4.74 -11.82 5.64
CA GLU A 208 4.60 -13.27 5.65
C GLU A 208 3.20 -13.63 6.17
N PRO A 209 2.58 -14.75 5.74
CA PRO A 209 1.33 -15.24 6.32
C PRO A 209 1.52 -15.67 7.78
N GLY A 210 0.42 -15.67 8.54
CA GLY A 210 0.32 -16.15 9.91
C GLY A 210 0.13 -15.04 10.95
N PRO A 211 0.16 -15.41 12.25
CA PRO A 211 -0.01 -14.48 13.37
C PRO A 211 1.28 -13.70 13.66
N ILE A 212 1.73 -12.89 12.70
CA ILE A 212 3.05 -12.24 12.70
C ILE A 212 3.18 -11.09 13.72
N THR A 213 2.06 -10.54 14.16
CA THR A 213 2.01 -9.43 15.13
C THR A 213 0.65 -9.39 15.83
N PRO A 214 0.53 -8.79 17.04
CA PRO A 214 -0.77 -8.70 17.72
C PRO A 214 -1.79 -7.88 16.93
N GLY A 215 -2.93 -8.50 16.64
CA GLY A 215 -4.07 -7.91 15.92
C GLY A 215 -5.33 -8.76 16.10
N THR A 216 -6.40 -8.37 15.42
CA THR A 216 -7.65 -9.15 15.29
C THR A 216 -7.78 -9.55 13.82
N THR A 217 -7.96 -10.85 13.54
CA THR A 217 -8.22 -11.34 12.17
C THR A 217 -9.61 -10.93 11.72
N ILE A 218 -9.91 -11.01 10.42
CA ILE A 218 -11.26 -10.77 9.90
C ILE A 218 -12.25 -11.78 10.51
N LEU A 219 -11.87 -13.06 10.62
CA LEU A 219 -12.65 -14.10 11.29
C LEU A 219 -12.94 -13.76 12.76
N ASP A 220 -11.92 -13.33 13.51
CA ASP A 220 -12.12 -12.93 14.91
C ASP A 220 -12.96 -11.64 15.03
N GLY A 221 -12.94 -10.78 14.01
CA GLY A 221 -13.84 -9.64 13.87
C GLY A 221 -15.30 -10.09 13.72
N ILE A 222 -15.56 -10.96 12.75
CA ILE A 222 -16.90 -11.53 12.46
C ILE A 222 -17.46 -12.22 13.71
N ARG A 223 -16.67 -13.07 14.38
CA ARG A 223 -17.07 -13.75 15.62
C ARG A 223 -17.43 -12.80 16.77
N LYS A 224 -16.88 -11.59 16.78
CA LYS A 224 -17.17 -10.58 17.81
C LYS A 224 -18.39 -9.73 17.48
N ALA A 225 -18.71 -9.60 16.20
CA ALA A 225 -19.86 -8.84 15.71
C ALA A 225 -21.16 -9.66 15.80
N ALA A 226 -21.09 -10.97 15.54
CA ALA A 226 -22.23 -11.87 15.69
C ALA A 226 -22.70 -11.98 17.16
N ASP A 227 -24.00 -12.21 17.35
CA ASP A 227 -24.59 -12.49 18.65
C ASP A 227 -23.90 -13.72 19.28
N PRO A 228 -23.63 -13.74 20.61
CA PRO A 228 -22.96 -14.86 21.26
C PRO A 228 -23.64 -16.23 21.10
N SER A 229 -24.93 -16.26 20.73
CA SER A 229 -25.69 -17.48 20.45
C SER A 229 -25.68 -17.88 18.97
N ALA A 230 -25.32 -16.97 18.06
CA ALA A 230 -25.20 -17.23 16.63
C ALA A 230 -24.04 -18.18 16.32
N THR A 231 -24.16 -18.91 15.21
CA THR A 231 -23.13 -19.87 14.79
C THR A 231 -22.23 -19.27 13.72
N VAL A 232 -20.97 -19.01 14.06
CA VAL A 232 -19.92 -18.64 13.10
C VAL A 232 -18.97 -19.82 12.89
N ALA A 233 -19.25 -20.64 11.87
CA ALA A 233 -18.38 -21.75 11.50
C ALA A 233 -17.21 -21.26 10.65
N HIS A 234 -16.07 -21.96 10.70
CA HIS A 234 -14.92 -21.63 9.87
C HIS A 234 -14.25 -22.88 9.31
N SER A 235 -13.98 -22.85 8.01
CA SER A 235 -13.08 -23.77 7.34
C SER A 235 -12.34 -23.05 6.22
N ARG A 236 -11.00 -23.08 6.26
CA ARG A 236 -10.15 -22.36 5.30
C ARG A 236 -10.49 -22.70 3.85
N ASP A 237 -10.78 -23.96 3.55
CA ASP A 237 -11.13 -24.43 2.21
C ASP A 237 -12.65 -24.54 2.01
N GLY A 238 -13.50 -24.07 2.93
CA GLY A 238 -14.95 -24.15 2.79
C GLY A 238 -15.54 -25.55 3.02
N LYS A 239 -14.77 -26.57 3.43
CA LYS A 239 -15.34 -27.89 3.74
C LYS A 239 -16.24 -27.84 4.98
N GLY A 240 -17.38 -28.53 4.89
CA GLY A 240 -18.35 -28.62 5.98
C GLY A 240 -19.47 -27.59 5.91
N ILE A 241 -19.48 -26.73 4.89
CA ILE A 241 -20.65 -25.92 4.57
C ILE A 241 -21.79 -26.79 4.03
N ASP A 242 -23.01 -26.37 4.31
CA ASP A 242 -24.25 -27.00 3.84
C ASP A 242 -25.37 -25.93 3.72
N PRO A 243 -26.54 -26.25 3.17
CA PRO A 243 -27.63 -25.27 2.95
C PRO A 243 -28.30 -24.71 4.21
N SER A 244 -27.89 -25.10 5.42
CA SER A 244 -28.45 -24.61 6.69
C SER A 244 -27.73 -23.38 7.26
N TYR A 245 -26.83 -22.77 6.50
CA TYR A 245 -26.24 -21.47 6.81
C TYR A 245 -27.00 -20.37 6.07
N ASP A 246 -27.15 -19.22 6.72
CA ASP A 246 -27.87 -18.08 6.16
C ASP A 246 -27.00 -17.33 5.14
N ALA A 247 -25.68 -17.31 5.35
CA ALA A 247 -24.71 -16.78 4.39
C ALA A 247 -23.32 -17.43 4.53
N ALA A 248 -22.50 -17.29 3.49
CA ALA A 248 -21.10 -17.67 3.49
C ALA A 248 -20.18 -16.49 3.13
N ILE A 249 -19.13 -16.29 3.92
CA ILE A 249 -18.12 -15.23 3.70
C ILE A 249 -16.83 -15.86 3.21
N ALA A 250 -16.44 -15.57 1.96
CA ALA A 250 -15.16 -15.96 1.38
C ALA A 250 -14.14 -14.82 1.49
N VAL A 251 -13.19 -14.94 2.42
CA VAL A 251 -12.09 -13.96 2.59
C VAL A 251 -10.85 -14.44 1.82
N VAL A 252 -10.67 -13.88 0.62
CA VAL A 252 -9.70 -14.33 -0.39
C VAL A 252 -8.81 -13.18 -0.86
N GLY A 253 -7.81 -13.46 -1.72
CA GLY A 253 -7.02 -12.41 -2.36
C GLY A 253 -5.51 -12.64 -2.29
N GLU A 254 -4.73 -11.57 -2.37
CA GLU A 254 -3.28 -11.66 -2.60
C GLU A 254 -2.48 -12.07 -1.36
N LYS A 255 -1.38 -12.81 -1.57
CA LYS A 255 -0.35 -13.01 -0.53
C LYS A 255 0.47 -11.72 -0.33
N PRO A 256 1.11 -11.51 0.84
CA PRO A 256 2.00 -10.39 1.07
C PRO A 256 3.11 -10.27 0.02
N TYR A 257 3.39 -9.03 -0.39
CA TYR A 257 4.51 -8.67 -1.27
C TYR A 257 4.92 -7.22 -1.05
N ALA A 258 6.16 -6.89 -1.41
CA ALA A 258 6.64 -5.51 -1.48
C ALA A 258 7.52 -5.28 -2.71
N GLU A 259 7.44 -4.06 -3.26
CA GLU A 259 8.24 -3.60 -4.40
C GLU A 259 8.09 -4.53 -5.64
N TYR A 260 9.20 -4.82 -6.33
CA TYR A 260 9.22 -5.58 -7.58
C TYR A 260 8.76 -7.04 -7.42
N HIS A 261 8.75 -7.60 -6.20
CA HIS A 261 8.18 -8.93 -5.96
C HIS A 261 6.64 -8.94 -6.12
N GLY A 262 6.03 -7.76 -6.03
CA GLY A 262 4.63 -7.53 -6.32
C GLY A 262 4.31 -7.37 -7.80
N ASP A 263 5.29 -7.30 -8.70
CA ASP A 263 5.02 -7.14 -10.13
C ASP A 263 4.25 -8.37 -10.66
N ARG A 264 3.22 -8.11 -11.48
CA ARG A 264 2.31 -9.11 -12.05
C ARG A 264 2.17 -8.89 -13.54
N THR A 265 3.03 -9.54 -14.31
CA THR A 265 3.01 -9.48 -15.79
C THR A 265 2.25 -10.63 -16.42
N GLY A 266 2.01 -11.72 -15.67
CA GLY A 266 1.34 -12.94 -16.15
C GLY A 266 -0.17 -13.01 -15.91
N GLY A 267 -0.75 -12.01 -15.24
CA GLY A 267 -2.17 -11.98 -14.90
C GLY A 267 -2.44 -11.34 -13.54
N LEU A 268 -3.69 -10.94 -13.32
CA LEU A 268 -4.17 -10.31 -12.09
C LEU A 268 -5.41 -11.03 -11.51
N GLY A 269 -5.68 -12.26 -11.94
CA GLY A 269 -6.81 -13.04 -11.43
C GLY A 269 -6.59 -13.61 -10.03
N LEU A 270 -7.66 -14.14 -9.44
CA LEU A 270 -7.58 -14.95 -8.21
C LEU A 270 -6.82 -16.26 -8.46
N ASP A 271 -6.15 -16.75 -7.42
CA ASP A 271 -5.51 -18.06 -7.47
C ASP A 271 -6.57 -19.19 -7.50
N ALA A 272 -6.20 -20.36 -8.03
CA ALA A 272 -7.09 -21.52 -8.09
C ALA A 272 -7.67 -21.92 -6.72
N GLU A 273 -6.88 -21.82 -5.64
CA GLU A 273 -7.33 -22.11 -4.26
C GLU A 273 -8.49 -21.21 -3.82
N ASP A 274 -8.46 -19.93 -4.19
CA ASP A 274 -9.50 -18.97 -3.86
C ASP A 274 -10.77 -19.25 -4.67
N LEU A 275 -10.60 -19.53 -5.98
CA LEU A 275 -11.72 -19.90 -6.87
C LEU A 275 -12.41 -21.19 -6.42
N GLU A 276 -11.65 -22.23 -6.08
CA GLU A 276 -12.19 -23.50 -5.60
C GLU A 276 -12.93 -23.35 -4.27
N THR A 277 -12.44 -22.48 -3.37
CA THR A 277 -13.13 -22.16 -2.12
C THR A 277 -14.47 -21.48 -2.41
N ILE A 278 -14.48 -20.44 -3.23
CA ILE A 278 -15.72 -19.72 -3.60
C ILE A 278 -16.72 -20.65 -4.29
N ASP A 279 -16.26 -21.49 -5.23
CA ASP A 279 -17.09 -22.45 -5.93
C ASP A 279 -17.76 -23.42 -4.94
N ARG A 280 -17.02 -23.91 -3.95
CA ARG A 280 -17.54 -24.82 -2.92
C ARG A 280 -18.62 -24.17 -2.05
N LEU A 281 -18.45 -22.90 -1.67
CA LEU A 281 -19.46 -22.20 -0.87
C LEU A 281 -20.75 -22.03 -1.67
N ARG A 282 -20.63 -21.60 -2.93
CA ARG A 282 -21.80 -21.43 -3.82
C ARG A 282 -22.52 -22.75 -4.08
N ASP A 283 -21.78 -23.83 -4.29
CA ASP A 283 -22.39 -25.14 -4.56
C ASP A 283 -23.21 -25.68 -3.37
N ALA A 284 -23.08 -25.09 -2.18
CA ALA A 284 -23.94 -25.35 -1.03
C ALA A 284 -25.32 -24.64 -1.11
N GLY A 285 -25.50 -23.71 -2.05
CA GLY A 285 -26.77 -23.03 -2.29
C GLY A 285 -27.11 -21.92 -1.29
N VAL A 286 -26.11 -21.35 -0.63
CA VAL A 286 -26.26 -20.20 0.27
C VAL A 286 -25.72 -18.92 -0.38
N PRO A 287 -26.18 -17.72 0.00
CA PRO A 287 -25.59 -16.46 -0.44
C PRO A 287 -24.09 -16.39 -0.12
N VAL A 288 -23.27 -15.98 -1.09
CA VAL A 288 -21.82 -15.87 -1.00
C VAL A 288 -21.37 -14.41 -1.04
N ILE A 289 -20.84 -13.95 0.08
CA ILE A 289 -20.20 -12.64 0.25
C ILE A 289 -18.70 -12.82 0.05
N VAL A 290 -18.12 -12.15 -0.94
CA VAL A 290 -16.66 -12.17 -1.18
C VAL A 290 -16.02 -10.94 -0.55
N VAL A 291 -15.08 -11.16 0.37
CA VAL A 291 -14.23 -10.12 0.96
C VAL A 291 -12.85 -10.24 0.34
N LEU A 292 -12.48 -9.25 -0.50
CA LEU A 292 -11.24 -9.27 -1.26
C LEU A 292 -10.12 -8.51 -0.55
N VAL A 293 -9.13 -9.24 -0.04
CA VAL A 293 -7.91 -8.71 0.57
C VAL A 293 -6.83 -8.62 -0.52
N SER A 294 -6.59 -7.43 -1.06
CA SER A 294 -5.63 -7.23 -2.15
C SER A 294 -4.97 -5.86 -2.11
N GLY A 295 -3.76 -5.74 -2.67
CA GLY A 295 -3.08 -4.44 -2.78
C GLY A 295 -3.56 -3.58 -3.96
N ARG A 296 -4.47 -4.11 -4.78
CA ARG A 296 -4.92 -3.57 -6.07
C ARG A 296 -6.19 -4.29 -6.59
N PRO A 297 -6.87 -3.74 -7.61
CA PRO A 297 -7.90 -4.45 -8.35
C PRO A 297 -7.40 -5.76 -8.95
N LEU A 298 -8.18 -6.83 -8.80
CA LEU A 298 -7.95 -8.13 -9.43
C LEU A 298 -8.90 -8.37 -10.60
N ASP A 299 -8.51 -9.26 -11.51
CA ASP A 299 -9.29 -9.65 -12.69
C ASP A 299 -10.37 -10.66 -12.26
N ILE A 300 -11.54 -10.14 -11.95
CA ILE A 300 -12.67 -10.87 -11.32
C ILE A 300 -13.95 -10.82 -12.15
N ALA A 301 -13.92 -10.19 -13.34
CA ALA A 301 -15.14 -9.89 -14.09
C ALA A 301 -15.91 -11.14 -14.50
N ALA A 302 -15.21 -12.26 -14.74
CA ALA A 302 -15.83 -13.53 -15.12
C ALA A 302 -16.53 -14.22 -13.94
N GLN A 303 -16.06 -14.00 -12.72
CA GLN A 303 -16.57 -14.63 -11.50
C GLN A 303 -17.67 -13.79 -10.84
N LEU A 304 -17.60 -12.46 -10.95
CA LEU A 304 -18.48 -11.50 -10.29
C LEU A 304 -20.00 -11.80 -10.42
N PRO A 305 -20.53 -12.25 -11.58
CA PRO A 305 -21.96 -12.59 -11.68
C PRO A 305 -22.42 -13.73 -10.76
N ARG A 306 -21.49 -14.49 -10.17
CA ARG A 306 -21.76 -15.66 -9.32
C ARG A 306 -21.54 -15.38 -7.82
N TRP A 307 -21.33 -14.12 -7.44
CA TRP A 307 -21.15 -13.69 -6.05
C TRP A 307 -22.33 -12.81 -5.68
N ASP A 308 -22.92 -12.96 -4.50
CA ASP A 308 -24.08 -12.18 -4.09
C ASP A 308 -23.65 -10.81 -3.58
N ALA A 309 -22.53 -10.75 -2.85
CA ALA A 309 -21.88 -9.48 -2.50
C ALA A 309 -20.36 -9.50 -2.72
N LEU A 310 -19.79 -8.30 -2.89
CA LEU A 310 -18.35 -8.09 -3.00
C LEU A 310 -17.91 -6.85 -2.22
N VAL A 311 -16.99 -7.04 -1.28
CA VAL A 311 -16.31 -5.96 -0.55
C VAL A 311 -14.83 -5.96 -0.91
N ALA A 312 -14.31 -4.85 -1.40
CA ALA A 312 -12.87 -4.64 -1.53
C ALA A 312 -12.30 -4.13 -0.20
N ALA A 313 -11.59 -5.01 0.52
CA ALA A 313 -11.05 -4.73 1.85
C ALA A 313 -9.61 -4.19 1.84
N TRP A 314 -8.96 -4.22 0.68
CA TRP A 314 -7.56 -3.81 0.47
C TRP A 314 -6.59 -4.61 1.35
N LEU A 315 -5.66 -3.94 2.04
CA LEU A 315 -4.77 -4.50 3.05
C LEU A 315 -5.09 -3.83 4.40
N PRO A 316 -6.10 -4.32 5.16
CA PRO A 316 -6.64 -3.60 6.31
C PRO A 316 -5.72 -3.58 7.56
N GLY A 317 -4.59 -4.27 7.56
CA GLY A 317 -3.65 -4.23 8.69
C GLY A 317 -4.17 -4.97 9.92
N THR A 318 -3.82 -4.51 11.13
CA THR A 318 -4.02 -5.32 12.36
C THR A 318 -5.44 -5.36 12.92
N GLU A 319 -6.34 -4.50 12.46
CA GLU A 319 -7.67 -4.29 13.07
C GLU A 319 -8.79 -4.85 12.18
N GLY A 320 -8.76 -6.16 11.92
CA GLY A 320 -9.73 -6.86 11.05
C GLY A 320 -11.19 -6.75 11.47
N ALA A 321 -11.46 -6.41 12.74
CA ALA A 321 -12.80 -6.07 13.20
C ALA A 321 -13.44 -4.89 12.43
N GLY A 322 -12.64 -3.97 11.87
CA GLY A 322 -13.19 -2.90 11.03
C GLY A 322 -13.80 -3.38 9.72
N VAL A 323 -13.46 -4.58 9.25
CA VAL A 323 -14.14 -5.23 8.12
C VAL A 323 -15.50 -5.75 8.57
N ALA A 324 -15.54 -6.40 9.74
CA ALA A 324 -16.79 -6.89 10.32
C ALA A 324 -17.77 -5.75 10.63
N ASP A 325 -17.27 -4.58 11.05
CA ASP A 325 -18.11 -3.39 11.28
C ASP A 325 -18.97 -3.05 10.04
N VAL A 326 -18.43 -3.25 8.83
CA VAL A 326 -19.15 -3.00 7.56
C VAL A 326 -19.94 -4.23 7.09
N LEU A 327 -19.56 -5.44 7.50
CA LEU A 327 -20.35 -6.62 7.13
C LEU A 327 -21.66 -6.70 7.94
N TYR A 328 -21.67 -6.19 9.17
CA TYR A 328 -22.82 -6.25 10.09
C TYR A 328 -23.53 -4.90 10.28
N GLY A 329 -23.17 -3.86 9.50
CA GLY A 329 -23.86 -2.57 9.57
C GLY A 329 -23.53 -1.69 10.78
N ASP A 330 -22.55 -2.04 11.62
CA ASP A 330 -22.02 -1.17 12.69
C ASP A 330 -21.35 0.11 12.12
N ALA A 331 -20.91 0.06 10.87
CA ALA A 331 -20.39 1.17 10.10
C ALA A 331 -20.88 1.13 8.64
N ASP A 332 -21.16 2.30 8.07
CA ASP A 332 -21.58 2.43 6.67
C ASP A 332 -20.38 2.23 5.70
N PRO A 333 -20.60 1.61 4.52
CA PRO A 333 -19.58 1.40 3.49
C PRO A 333 -19.29 2.71 2.72
N THR A 334 -18.64 3.65 3.39
CA THR A 334 -18.34 4.98 2.84
C THR A 334 -17.16 5.00 1.86
N GLY A 335 -16.44 3.89 1.71
CA GLY A 335 -15.30 3.81 0.82
C GLY A 335 -15.71 3.96 -0.64
N ARG A 336 -14.85 4.60 -1.42
CA ARG A 336 -14.99 4.76 -2.88
C ARG A 336 -13.68 4.41 -3.56
N LEU A 337 -13.75 3.77 -4.73
CA LEU A 337 -12.60 3.25 -5.44
C LEU A 337 -11.56 4.35 -5.74
N PRO A 338 -10.33 4.28 -5.18
CA PRO A 338 -9.27 5.24 -5.46
C PRO A 338 -8.55 4.94 -6.79
N VAL A 339 -8.91 3.84 -7.46
CA VAL A 339 -8.33 3.36 -8.72
C VAL A 339 -9.43 2.79 -9.61
N THR A 340 -9.21 2.77 -10.91
CA THR A 340 -10.18 2.19 -11.85
C THR A 340 -10.09 0.66 -11.85
N TRP A 341 -11.21 -0.05 -11.78
CA TRP A 341 -11.24 -1.52 -11.80
C TRP A 341 -11.42 -2.04 -13.23
N MET A 342 -10.52 -2.91 -13.67
CA MET A 342 -10.51 -3.46 -15.03
C MET A 342 -11.60 -4.52 -15.26
N ARG A 343 -12.05 -4.68 -16.50
CA ARG A 343 -12.87 -5.82 -16.97
C ARG A 343 -12.03 -7.05 -17.31
N ASP A 344 -10.78 -6.83 -17.67
CA ASP A 344 -9.80 -7.86 -17.95
C ASP A 344 -8.40 -7.28 -17.79
N ALA A 345 -7.42 -8.12 -17.46
CA ALA A 345 -6.03 -7.69 -17.27
C ALA A 345 -5.42 -7.04 -18.53
N GLY A 346 -5.93 -7.33 -19.73
CA GLY A 346 -5.49 -6.74 -20.99
C GLY A 346 -5.81 -5.25 -21.13
N GLN A 347 -6.70 -4.70 -20.29
CA GLN A 347 -6.96 -3.26 -20.25
C GLN A 347 -5.82 -2.45 -19.61
N GLN A 348 -4.87 -3.07 -18.91
CA GLN A 348 -3.81 -2.34 -18.23
C GLN A 348 -2.84 -1.65 -19.21
N PRO A 349 -2.38 -0.40 -18.93
CA PRO A 349 -2.82 0.45 -17.81
C PRO A 349 -4.21 1.05 -18.05
N ILE A 350 -5.12 1.00 -17.06
CA ILE A 350 -6.45 1.63 -17.12
C ILE A 350 -6.57 2.76 -16.07
N ASN A 351 -7.04 3.93 -16.47
CA ASN A 351 -7.14 5.11 -15.62
C ASN A 351 -8.38 5.95 -15.93
N ARG A 352 -8.85 6.74 -14.94
CA ARG A 352 -9.93 7.71 -15.14
C ARG A 352 -9.55 8.68 -16.27
N GLY A 353 -10.42 8.78 -17.27
CA GLY A 353 -10.28 9.73 -18.39
C GLY A 353 -9.47 9.21 -19.58
N ASP A 354 -9.09 7.94 -19.62
CA ASP A 354 -8.35 7.34 -20.74
C ASP A 354 -9.25 6.78 -21.87
N GLY A 355 -10.58 6.85 -21.70
CA GLY A 355 -11.58 6.37 -22.67
C GLY A 355 -11.89 4.88 -22.61
N LYS A 356 -11.21 4.09 -21.77
CA LYS A 356 -11.51 2.67 -21.56
C LYS A 356 -12.77 2.50 -20.72
N ARG A 357 -13.52 1.42 -20.96
CA ARG A 357 -14.72 1.07 -20.18
C ARG A 357 -14.32 0.16 -19.02
N PRO A 358 -14.41 0.62 -17.76
CA PRO A 358 -14.04 -0.20 -16.62
C PRO A 358 -15.12 -1.21 -16.25
N LEU A 359 -14.77 -2.14 -15.36
CA LEU A 359 -15.74 -2.94 -14.61
C LEU A 359 -16.42 -2.03 -13.59
N PHE A 360 -15.61 -1.36 -12.75
CA PHE A 360 -16.04 -0.33 -11.82
C PHE A 360 -15.21 0.95 -12.03
N PRO A 361 -15.84 2.11 -12.25
CA PRO A 361 -15.11 3.36 -12.49
C PRO A 361 -14.42 3.86 -11.21
N TYR A 362 -13.41 4.72 -11.38
CA TYR A 362 -12.85 5.49 -10.27
C TYR A 362 -13.97 6.22 -9.51
N GLY A 363 -13.93 6.19 -8.18
CA GLY A 363 -14.93 6.79 -7.30
C GLY A 363 -16.20 5.98 -7.10
N PHE A 364 -16.31 4.79 -7.71
CA PHE A 364 -17.43 3.87 -7.47
C PHE A 364 -17.36 3.24 -6.07
N GLY A 365 -18.52 2.98 -5.50
CA GLY A 365 -18.72 2.26 -4.24
C GLY A 365 -20.18 2.43 -3.86
N LEU A 366 -20.84 1.31 -3.54
CA LEU A 366 -22.24 1.27 -3.14
C LEU A 366 -22.37 1.65 -1.66
N ASP A 367 -23.53 2.19 -1.32
CA ASP A 367 -24.04 2.25 0.05
C ASP A 367 -25.02 1.07 0.30
N TYR A 368 -25.57 0.89 1.51
CA TYR A 368 -26.52 -0.21 1.77
C TYR A 368 -27.88 -0.03 1.06
N ASP A 369 -28.24 1.21 0.69
CA ASP A 369 -29.54 1.56 0.11
C ASP A 369 -29.54 1.58 -1.44
N ASP A 370 -28.42 1.22 -2.10
CA ASP A 370 -28.19 1.40 -3.56
C ASP A 370 -28.75 0.29 -4.46
#